data_AF-A0A9E4HB75-F1
#
_entry.id   AF-A0A9E4HB75-F1
#
_cell.length_a   1.000
_cell.length_b   1.000
_cell.length_c   1.000
_cell.angle_alpha   90.00
_cell.angle_beta   90.00
_cell.angle_gamma   90.00
#
_symmetry.space_group_name_H-M   'P 1'
#
loop_
_entity.id
_entity.type
_entity.pdbx_description
1 polymer ?
#
loop_
_entity_poly.entity_id
_entity_poly.type
_entity_poly.pdbx_seq_one_letter_code
_entity_poly.pdbx_strand_id
1 'polypeptide(L)' 'MTVLEVSDIPAGPYVLRINTSEGVFTKKVVIE' A
#
# COMPACT_ATOMS: atom_id res chain seq x y z
N MET A 1 10.70 -1.21 -11.60
CA MET A 1 10.28 -0.58 -10.33
C MET A 1 8.88 -0.05 -10.53
N THR A 2 7.88 -0.57 -9.83
CA THR A 2 6.48 -0.13 -9.99
C THR A 2 6.18 0.91 -8.93
N VAL A 3 5.86 2.13 -9.36
CA VAL A 3 5.46 3.24 -8.48
C VAL A 3 3.95 3.42 -8.62
N LEU A 4 3.23 3.45 -7.50
CA LEU A 4 1.79 3.74 -7.45
C LEU A 4 1.65 5.17 -6.91
N GLU A 5 1.18 6.09 -7.75
CA GLU A 5 0.86 7.45 -7.32
C GLU A 5 -0.54 7.47 -6.69
N VAL A 6 -0.62 7.97 -5.46
CA VAL A 6 -1.84 7.99 -4.63
C VAL A 6 -2.23 9.42 -4.28
N SER A 7 -2.41 10.29 -5.28
CA SER A 7 -2.73 11.71 -5.07
C SER A 7 -4.19 11.98 -4.65
N ASP A 8 -5.11 11.06 -4.92
CA ASP A 8 -6.55 11.22 -4.64
C ASP A 8 -7.01 10.44 -3.40
N ILE A 9 -6.08 9.87 -2.64
CA ILE A 9 -6.40 9.09 -1.44
C ILE A 9 -6.36 10.02 -0.22
N PRO A 10 -7.42 10.05 0.61
CA PRO A 10 -7.42 10.84 1.83
C PRO A 10 -6.23 10.52 2.74
N ALA A 11 -5.73 11.53 3.44
CA ALA A 11 -4.71 11.33 4.47
C ALA A 11 -5.21 10.38 5.56
N GLY A 12 -4.35 9.47 6.01
CA GLY A 12 -4.70 8.50 7.04
C GLY A 12 -3.88 7.21 7.02
N PRO A 13 -4.15 6.30 7.98
CA PRO A 13 -3.49 5.01 8.05
C PRO A 13 -4.09 4.00 7.06
N TYR A 14 -3.25 3.37 6.27
CA TYR A 14 -3.60 2.33 5.30
C TYR A 14 -2.82 1.05 5.53
N VAL A 15 -3.40 -0.07 5.09
CA VAL A 15 -2.73 -1.37 5.06
C VAL A 15 -2.58 -1.79 3.60
N LEU A 16 -1.33 -1.80 3.11
CA LEU A 16 -0.99 -2.38 1.83
C LEU A 16 -0.96 -3.90 1.97
N ARG A 17 -1.75 -4.59 1.15
CA ARG A 17 -1.75 -6.04 1.03
C ARG A 17 -1.23 -6.41 -0.36
N ILE A 18 -0.10 -7.10 -0.40
CA ILE A 18 0.53 -7.55 -1.64
C ILE A 18 0.42 -9.07 -1.67
N ASN A 19 -0.38 -9.59 -2.59
CA ASN A 19 -0.49 -11.03 -2.82
C ASN A 19 0.54 -11.41 -3.91
N THR A 20 1.46 -12.31 -3.57
CA THR A 20 2.42 -12.90 -4.50
C THR A 20 2.19 -14.40 -4.61
N SER A 21 2.86 -15.06 -5.55
CA SER A 21 2.86 -16.53 -5.65
C SER A 21 3.45 -17.23 -4.42
N GLU A 22 4.25 -16.52 -3.62
CA GLU A 22 4.93 -17.04 -2.43
C GLU A 22 4.14 -16.77 -1.14
N GLY A 23 3.11 -15.94 -1.18
CA GLY A 23 2.28 -15.65 -0.01
C GLY A 23 1.70 -14.23 -0.02
N VAL A 24 1.25 -13.80 1.16
CA VAL A 24 0.65 -12.47 1.36
C VAL A 24 1.56 -11.64 2.26
N PHE A 25 2.01 -10.49 1.74
CA PHE A 25 2.74 -9.49 2.49
C PHE A 25 1.80 -8.35 2.88
N THR A 26 1.87 -7.92 4.14
CA THR A 26 1.09 -6.79 4.64
C THR A 26 1.99 -5.72 5.23
N LYS A 27 1.80 -4.45 4.85
CA LYS A 27 2.56 -3.31 5.38
C LYS A 27 1.63 -2.16 5.73
N LYS A 28 1.78 -1.60 6.93
CA LYS A 28 1.09 -0.37 7.33
C LYS A 28 1.82 0.84 6.75
N VAL A 29 1.07 1.77 6.16
CA VAL A 29 1.58 3.05 5.64
C VAL A 29 0.66 4.17 6.10
N VAL A 30 1.21 5.37 6.23
CA VAL A 30 0.43 6.58 6.53
C VAL A 30 0.57 7.47 5.31
N ILE A 31 -0.56 7.92 4.77
CA ILE A 31 -0.62 8.94 3.72
C ILE A 31 -0.83 10.26 4.45
N GLU A 32 0.00 11.26 4.15
CA GLU A 32 -0.05 12.62 4.69
C GLU A 32 -0.78 13.57 3.75
#